data_AF-A0A920V4K1-F1
#
_entry.id   AF-A0A920V4K1-F1
#
_cell.length_a   1.000
_cell.length_b   1.000
_cell.length_c   1.000
_cell.angle_alpha   90.00
_cell.angle_beta   90.00
_cell.angle_gamma   90.00
#
_symmetry.space_group_name_H-M   'P 1'
#
loop_
_entity.id
_entity.type
_entity.pdbx_description
1 polymer ?
#
loop_
_entity_poly.entity_id
_entity_poly.type
_entity_poly.pdbx_seq_one_letter_code
_entity_poly.pdbx_strand_id
1 'polypeptide(L)'
;MNISHVVRGDDHINNTFRQINIFKALEESVPIYGHVPMILGEDGKRMSKRHGAVNVLDYKDLGVLPEALLNYIVRLGWSYGDQEMFGLQELIQIFKDGKLNNSPASFSYEKLLWFNREYFLKMENKTLLEQLVPTSNQFNKMITPQVIKF
;
A
#
# COMPACT_ATOMS: atom_id res chain seq x y z
N MET A 1 21.02 17.62 6.07
CA MET A 1 19.72 16.96 6.37
C MET A 1 19.80 15.93 7.51
N ASN A 2 20.93 15.72 8.23
CA ASN A 2 21.04 14.89 9.46
C ASN A 2 20.19 13.60 9.49
N ILE A 3 20.19 12.86 8.38
CA ILE A 3 19.38 11.65 8.22
C ILE A 3 19.96 10.55 9.10
N SER A 4 19.18 10.04 10.06
CA SER A 4 19.60 8.97 10.97
C SER A 4 19.29 7.57 10.44
N HIS A 5 18.21 7.43 9.68
CA HIS A 5 17.73 6.17 9.12
C HIS A 5 17.37 6.33 7.64
N VAL A 6 17.80 5.39 6.82
CA VAL A 6 17.46 5.30 5.39
C VAL A 6 16.65 4.02 5.17
N VAL A 7 15.36 4.17 4.91
CA VAL A 7 14.47 3.05 4.56
C VAL A 7 14.17 3.10 3.07
N ARG A 8 14.48 2.03 2.33
CA ARG A 8 14.32 1.96 0.87
C ARG A 8 14.20 0.53 0.36
N GLY A 9 13.89 0.33 -0.92
CA GLY A 9 13.85 -1.00 -1.54
C GLY A 9 15.18 -1.77 -1.47
N ASP A 10 15.08 -3.09 -1.38
CA ASP A 10 16.19 -4.04 -1.38
C ASP A 10 17.03 -4.04 -2.68
N ASP A 11 16.45 -3.59 -3.79
CA ASP A 11 17.14 -3.33 -5.05
C ASP A 11 18.26 -2.28 -4.94
N HIS A 12 18.30 -1.53 -3.84
CA HIS A 12 19.36 -0.57 -3.54
C HIS A 12 20.42 -1.07 -2.56
N ILE A 13 20.44 -2.35 -2.19
CA ILE A 13 21.44 -2.89 -1.25
C ILE A 13 22.88 -2.67 -1.74
N ASN A 14 23.13 -2.88 -3.04
CA ASN A 14 24.45 -2.69 -3.64
C ASN A 14 24.95 -1.23 -3.57
N ASN A 15 24.01 -0.27 -3.58
CA ASN A 15 24.34 1.15 -3.44
C ASN A 15 24.79 1.48 -2.02
N THR A 16 24.27 0.78 -1.00
CA THR A 16 24.65 1.01 0.40
C THR A 16 26.14 0.78 0.62
N PHE A 17 26.73 -0.28 0.03
CA PHE A 17 28.17 -0.56 0.17
C PHE A 17 29.04 0.60 -0.33
N ARG A 18 28.65 1.22 -1.44
CA ARG A 18 29.35 2.39 -2.00
C ARG A 18 29.15 3.62 -1.14
N GLN A 19 27.91 3.86 -0.67
CA GLN A 19 27.56 5.00 0.17
C GLN A 19 28.32 4.98 1.51
N ILE A 20 28.48 3.81 2.13
CA ILE A 20 29.26 3.66 3.37
C ILE A 20 30.69 4.19 3.21
N ASN A 21 31.34 3.86 2.08
CA ASN A 21 32.71 4.33 1.83
C ASN A 21 32.76 5.85 1.66
N ILE A 22 31.75 6.46 1.04
CA ILE A 22 31.64 7.92 0.92
C ILE A 22 31.50 8.57 2.29
N PHE A 23 30.59 8.08 3.14
CA PHE A 23 30.43 8.59 4.51
C PHE A 23 31.74 8.51 5.30
N LYS A 24 32.43 7.36 5.23
CA LYS A 24 33.74 7.19 5.89
C LYS A 24 34.80 8.15 5.36
N ALA A 25 34.86 8.37 4.05
CA ALA A 25 35.82 9.29 3.43
C ALA A 25 35.54 10.76 3.80
N LEU A 26 34.30 11.10 4.08
CA LEU A 26 33.88 12.41 4.57
C LEU A 26 33.99 12.55 6.11
N GLU A 27 34.43 11.49 6.81
CA GLU A 27 34.48 11.44 8.28
C GLU A 27 33.11 11.65 8.95
N GLU A 28 32.04 11.28 8.25
CA GLU A 28 30.65 11.46 8.69
C GLU A 28 30.04 10.16 9.22
N SER A 29 29.02 10.30 10.08
CA SER A 29 28.29 9.13 10.61
C SER A 29 27.48 8.42 9.52
N VAL A 30 27.65 7.10 9.42
CA VAL A 30 26.85 6.27 8.51
C VAL A 30 25.42 6.10 9.10
N PRO A 31 24.35 6.41 8.34
CA PRO A 31 22.99 6.21 8.82
C PRO A 31 22.65 4.72 8.94
N ILE A 32 21.64 4.40 9.74
CA ILE A 32 21.09 3.05 9.83
C ILE A 32 20.29 2.77 8.55
N TYR A 33 20.54 1.64 7.89
CA TYR A 33 19.81 1.24 6.69
C TYR A 33 18.78 0.16 6.99
N GLY A 34 17.57 0.34 6.47
CA GLY A 34 16.52 -0.68 6.40
C GLY A 34 16.14 -0.91 4.94
N HIS A 35 16.27 -2.14 4.46
CA HIS A 35 15.93 -2.51 3.09
C HIS A 35 14.62 -3.29 3.09
N VAL A 36 13.60 -2.70 2.47
CA VAL A 36 12.26 -3.29 2.35
C VAL A 36 12.25 -4.25 1.16
N PRO A 37 11.81 -5.51 1.34
CA PRO A 37 11.75 -6.48 0.25
C PRO A 37 10.87 -6.00 -0.91
N MET A 38 11.24 -6.40 -2.12
CA MET A 38 10.43 -6.12 -3.31
C MET A 38 9.02 -6.73 -3.19
N ILE A 39 8.00 -5.97 -3.60
CA ILE A 39 6.64 -6.49 -3.75
C ILE A 39 6.56 -7.31 -5.05
N LEU A 40 6.07 -8.54 -4.91
CA LEU A 40 5.85 -9.47 -6.01
C LEU A 40 4.39 -9.43 -6.46
N GLY A 41 4.11 -9.78 -7.71
CA GLY A 41 2.77 -10.12 -8.16
C GLY A 41 2.40 -11.55 -7.77
N GLU A 42 1.16 -11.95 -8.07
CA GLU A 42 0.65 -13.31 -7.81
C GLU A 42 1.46 -14.41 -8.52
N ASP A 43 2.14 -14.08 -9.61
CA ASP A 43 3.03 -14.98 -10.35
C ASP A 43 4.44 -15.11 -9.74
N GLY A 44 4.69 -14.45 -8.60
CA GLY A 44 5.98 -14.43 -7.90
C GLY A 44 7.05 -13.56 -8.57
N LYS A 45 6.74 -12.87 -9.67
CA LYS A 45 7.66 -11.92 -10.30
C LYS A 45 7.47 -10.53 -9.72
N ARG A 46 8.44 -9.64 -9.96
CA ARG A 46 8.35 -8.24 -9.54
C ARG A 46 7.03 -7.63 -10.02
N MET A 47 6.34 -6.93 -9.12
CA MET A 47 5.12 -6.22 -9.46
C MET A 47 5.39 -5.20 -10.57
N SER A 48 4.53 -5.18 -11.59
CA SER A 48 4.69 -4.36 -12.79
C SER A 48 3.31 -4.05 -13.38
N LYS A 49 3.24 -3.18 -14.40
CA LYS A 49 1.96 -2.79 -15.02
C LYS A 49 1.16 -3.95 -15.60
N ARG A 50 1.81 -5.10 -15.81
CA ARG A 50 1.17 -6.33 -16.29
C ARG A 50 0.31 -7.01 -15.20
N HIS A 51 0.52 -6.67 -13.94
CA HIS A 51 -0.14 -7.27 -12.78
C HIS A 51 -1.31 -6.41 -12.24
N GLY A 52 -1.69 -5.32 -12.93
CA GLY A 52 -2.81 -4.45 -12.57
C GLY A 52 -2.42 -2.98 -12.41
N ALA A 53 -3.19 -2.26 -11.59
CA ALA A 53 -2.89 -0.89 -11.17
C ALA A 53 -1.49 -0.84 -10.50
N VAL A 54 -0.58 -0.04 -11.05
CA VAL A 54 0.75 0.20 -10.44
C VAL A 54 0.89 1.63 -9.97
N ASN A 55 0.04 2.52 -10.49
CA ASN A 55 -0.07 3.85 -9.96
C ASN A 55 -1.08 3.85 -8.81
N VAL A 56 -0.70 4.47 -7.69
CA VAL A 56 -1.59 4.65 -6.53
C VAL A 56 -2.89 5.35 -6.95
N LEU A 57 -2.84 6.26 -7.93
CA LEU A 57 -4.01 6.97 -8.44
C LEU A 57 -5.01 6.05 -9.17
N ASP A 58 -4.55 4.97 -9.80
CA ASP A 58 -5.44 4.04 -10.52
C ASP A 58 -6.40 3.35 -9.52
N TYR A 59 -5.95 3.08 -8.28
CA TYR A 59 -6.79 2.49 -7.24
C TYR A 59 -7.91 3.42 -6.79
N LYS A 60 -7.68 4.73 -6.82
CA LYS A 60 -8.73 5.73 -6.53
C LYS A 60 -9.84 5.64 -7.57
N ASP A 61 -9.48 5.52 -8.85
CA ASP A 61 -10.45 5.39 -9.95
C ASP A 61 -11.21 4.06 -9.89
N LEU A 62 -10.60 3.02 -9.30
CA LEU A 62 -11.25 1.73 -9.00
C LEU A 62 -12.15 1.76 -7.75
N GLY A 63 -12.26 2.89 -7.05
CA GLY A 63 -13.07 3.01 -5.83
C GLY A 63 -12.46 2.33 -4.60
N VAL A 64 -11.13 2.15 -4.58
CA VAL A 64 -10.43 1.68 -3.39
C VAL A 64 -10.27 2.83 -2.40
N LEU A 65 -10.70 2.61 -1.16
CA LEU A 65 -10.57 3.56 -0.07
C LEU A 65 -9.10 3.75 0.31
N PRO A 66 -8.66 4.99 0.59
CA PRO A 66 -7.27 5.27 0.94
C PRO A 66 -6.84 4.54 2.22
N GLU A 67 -7.73 4.38 3.21
CA GLU A 67 -7.46 3.64 4.44
C GLU A 67 -7.26 2.15 4.17
N ALA A 68 -8.07 1.58 3.28
CA ALA A 68 -7.96 0.17 2.87
C ALA A 68 -6.65 -0.10 2.14
N LEU A 69 -6.29 0.77 1.18
CA LEU A 69 -5.04 0.65 0.45
C LEU A 69 -3.83 0.81 1.39
N LEU A 70 -3.87 1.80 2.29
CA LEU A 70 -2.78 2.02 3.25
C LEU A 70 -2.59 0.82 4.17
N ASN A 71 -3.66 0.31 4.79
CA ASN A 71 -3.58 -0.86 5.64
C ASN A 71 -3.04 -2.06 4.85
N TYR A 72 -3.52 -2.26 3.63
CA TYR A 72 -3.08 -3.37 2.79
C TYR A 72 -1.58 -3.29 2.49
N ILE A 73 -1.08 -2.11 2.07
CA ILE A 73 0.35 -1.89 1.78
C ILE A 73 1.20 -2.10 3.04
N VAL A 74 0.77 -1.62 4.20
CA VAL A 74 1.51 -1.85 5.46
C VAL A 74 1.65 -3.35 5.76
N ARG A 75 0.64 -4.16 5.43
CA ARG A 75 0.70 -5.62 5.57
C ARG A 75 1.65 -6.30 4.58
N LEU A 76 2.08 -5.61 3.52
CA LEU A 76 3.10 -6.09 2.59
C LEU A 76 4.51 -5.83 3.16
N GLY A 77 4.87 -6.58 4.19
CA GLY A 77 6.20 -6.49 4.81
C GLY A 77 6.18 -6.18 6.30
N TRP A 78 5.02 -6.08 6.93
CA TRP A 78 4.90 -5.92 8.37
C TRP A 78 3.64 -6.65 8.90
N SER A 79 3.71 -7.13 10.14
CA SER A 79 2.59 -7.81 10.80
C SER A 79 2.54 -7.48 12.29
N TYR A 80 1.36 -7.63 12.88
CA TYR A 80 1.10 -7.38 14.30
C TYR A 80 0.14 -8.44 14.84
N GLY A 81 0.70 -9.54 15.33
CA GLY A 81 -0.08 -10.73 15.70
C GLY A 81 -1.03 -11.16 14.58
N ASP A 82 -2.26 -11.52 14.96
CA ASP A 82 -3.32 -11.94 14.03
C ASP A 82 -4.20 -10.77 13.55
N GLN A 83 -3.98 -9.56 14.05
CA GLN A 83 -4.78 -8.40 13.65
C GLN A 83 -4.42 -8.01 12.23
N GLU A 84 -5.42 -7.89 11.35
CA GLU A 84 -5.22 -7.49 9.95
C GLU A 84 -5.67 -6.05 9.67
N MET A 85 -6.71 -5.58 10.37
CA MET A 85 -7.35 -4.27 10.16
C MET A 85 -6.88 -3.26 11.20
N PHE A 86 -6.59 -2.03 10.79
CA PHE A 86 -6.06 -0.98 11.65
C PHE A 86 -6.61 0.41 11.31
N GLY A 87 -6.74 1.25 12.33
CA GLY A 87 -6.88 2.70 12.10
C GLY A 87 -5.53 3.35 11.79
N LEU A 88 -5.52 4.51 11.12
CA LEU A 88 -4.27 5.25 10.85
C LEU A 88 -3.52 5.61 12.14
N GLN A 89 -4.24 6.12 13.15
CA GLN A 89 -3.62 6.50 14.43
C GLN A 89 -3.08 5.29 15.19
N GLU A 90 -3.79 4.18 15.12
CA GLU A 90 -3.35 2.91 15.67
C GLU A 90 -2.07 2.42 14.98
N LEU A 91 -2.02 2.41 13.65
CA LEU A 91 -0.83 2.07 12.87
C LEU A 91 0.39 2.90 13.29
N ILE A 92 0.24 4.22 13.41
CA ILE A 92 1.33 5.12 13.84
C ILE A 92 1.85 4.70 15.23
N GLN A 93 0.95 4.33 16.14
CA GLN A 93 1.33 3.97 17.50
C GLN A 93 2.03 2.60 17.58
N ILE A 94 1.56 1.61 16.84
CA ILE A 94 2.07 0.22 16.93
C ILE A 94 3.23 -0.06 15.98
N PHE A 95 3.43 0.75 14.93
CA PHE A 95 4.57 0.62 14.01
C PHE A 95 5.90 1.14 14.62
N LYS A 96 5.87 1.65 15.87
CA LYS A 96 6.98 2.35 16.52
C LYS A 96 8.32 1.60 16.52
N ASP A 97 8.27 0.27 16.62
CA ASP A 97 9.47 -0.58 16.62
C ASP A 97 9.91 -1.02 15.21
N GLY A 98 9.11 -0.74 14.18
CA GLY A 98 9.52 -0.75 12.77
C GLY A 98 10.09 -2.07 12.24
N LYS A 99 9.82 -3.22 12.89
CA LYS A 99 10.34 -4.51 12.45
C LYS A 99 9.64 -4.97 11.18
N LEU A 100 10.29 -4.72 10.05
CA LEU A 100 9.87 -5.23 8.77
C LEU A 100 10.26 -6.71 8.62
N ASN A 101 9.42 -7.45 7.92
CA ASN A 101 9.69 -8.81 7.52
C ASN A 101 10.73 -8.82 6.39
N ASN A 102 11.62 -9.81 6.41
CA ASN A 102 12.67 -9.96 5.39
C ASN A 102 12.18 -10.68 4.11
N SER A 103 11.04 -11.36 4.18
CA SER A 103 10.49 -12.11 3.05
C SER A 103 9.76 -11.18 2.08
N PRO A 104 9.90 -11.38 0.74
CA PRO A 104 9.08 -10.68 -0.24
C PRO A 104 7.59 -10.87 0.02
N ALA A 105 6.83 -9.79 -0.14
CA ALA A 105 5.37 -9.84 -0.01
C ALA A 105 4.74 -9.99 -1.40
N SER A 106 3.77 -10.89 -1.53
CA SER A 106 2.98 -11.05 -2.75
C SER A 106 1.74 -10.15 -2.69
N PHE A 107 1.57 -9.33 -3.72
CA PHE A 107 0.39 -8.53 -3.92
C PHE A 107 -0.75 -9.43 -4.42
N SER A 108 -1.88 -9.39 -3.73
CA SER A 108 -3.13 -10.08 -4.05
C SER A 108 -4.24 -9.06 -4.16
N TYR A 109 -4.82 -8.97 -5.36
CA TYR A 109 -5.91 -8.03 -5.60
C TYR A 109 -7.18 -8.43 -4.83
N GLU A 110 -7.43 -9.73 -4.70
CA GLU A 110 -8.55 -10.26 -3.90
C GLU A 110 -8.45 -9.83 -2.44
N LYS A 111 -7.27 -9.94 -1.82
CA LYS A 111 -7.07 -9.50 -0.43
C LYS A 111 -7.26 -7.99 -0.29
N LEU A 112 -6.79 -7.19 -1.24
CA LEU A 112 -7.04 -5.74 -1.24
C LEU A 112 -8.55 -5.43 -1.30
N LEU A 113 -9.32 -6.12 -2.16
CA LEU A 113 -10.77 -5.93 -2.23
C LEU A 113 -11.47 -6.35 -0.93
N TRP A 114 -10.98 -7.41 -0.27
CA TRP A 114 -11.46 -7.79 1.06
C TRP A 114 -11.25 -6.66 2.08
N PHE A 115 -10.04 -6.08 2.16
CA PHE A 115 -9.79 -4.91 2.99
C PHE A 115 -10.77 -3.78 2.67
N ASN A 116 -10.91 -3.44 1.38
CA ASN A 116 -11.78 -2.37 0.91
C ASN A 116 -13.24 -2.57 1.36
N ARG A 117 -13.76 -3.79 1.24
CA ARG A 117 -15.10 -4.17 1.73
C ARG A 117 -15.22 -3.96 3.23
N GLU A 118 -14.25 -4.42 4.02
CA GLU A 118 -14.29 -4.29 5.49
C GLU A 118 -14.27 -2.82 5.93
N TYR A 119 -13.55 -1.95 5.22
CA TYR A 119 -13.61 -0.50 5.49
C TYR A 119 -14.95 0.12 5.08
N PHE A 120 -15.52 -0.26 3.95
CA PHE A 120 -16.86 0.20 3.56
C PHE A 120 -17.93 -0.18 4.58
N LEU A 121 -17.90 -1.41 5.11
CA LEU A 121 -18.86 -1.87 6.12
C LEU A 121 -18.76 -1.12 7.45
N LYS A 122 -17.59 -0.54 7.75
CA LYS A 122 -17.35 0.27 8.95
C LYS A 122 -17.64 1.75 8.74
N MET A 123 -17.88 2.17 7.50
CA MET A 123 -18.12 3.57 7.18
C MET A 123 -19.54 3.99 7.56
N GLU A 124 -19.69 5.21 8.08
CA GLU A 124 -21.02 5.76 8.31
C GLU A 124 -21.77 5.97 6.98
N ASN A 125 -23.07 5.64 6.96
CA ASN A 125 -23.91 5.78 5.78
C ASN A 125 -23.86 7.18 5.16
N LYS A 126 -23.77 8.23 6.00
CA LYS A 126 -23.66 9.61 5.55
C LYS A 126 -22.39 9.84 4.72
N THR A 127 -21.24 9.46 5.26
CA THR A 127 -19.94 9.56 4.58
C THR A 127 -19.91 8.72 3.31
N LEU A 128 -20.47 7.51 3.36
CA LEU A 128 -20.58 6.64 2.19
C LEU A 128 -21.39 7.30 1.08
N LEU A 129 -22.55 7.87 1.41
CA LEU A 129 -23.39 8.60 0.45
C LEU A 129 -22.64 9.81 -0.14
N GLU A 130 -21.95 10.59 0.69
CA GLU A 130 -21.13 11.72 0.23
C GLU A 130 -20.04 11.30 -0.76
N GLN A 131 -19.45 10.12 -0.60
CA GLN A 131 -18.45 9.57 -1.53
C GLN A 131 -19.06 9.01 -2.82
N LEU A 132 -20.27 8.47 -2.77
CA LEU A 132 -20.97 7.88 -3.94
C LEU A 132 -21.71 8.92 -4.78
N VAL A 133 -22.14 10.05 -4.21
CA VAL A 133 -22.88 11.09 -4.94
C VAL A 133 -22.07 11.63 -6.15
N PRO A 134 -20.77 11.94 -6.04
CA PRO A 134 -19.97 12.39 -7.18
C PRO A 134 -19.86 11.34 -8.31
N THR A 135 -19.93 10.05 -8.00
CA THR A 135 -19.84 8.96 -9.00
C THR A 135 -21.19 8.64 -9.65
N SER A 136 -22.32 9.16 -9.13
CA SER A 136 -23.67 8.95 -9.68
C SER A 136 -23.79 9.28 -11.19
N ASN A 137 -23.10 10.32 -11.66
CA ASN A 137 -23.09 10.70 -13.07
C ASN A 137 -22.42 9.66 -13.98
N GLN A 138 -21.53 8.82 -13.44
CA GLN A 138 -20.92 7.71 -14.17
C GLN A 138 -21.89 6.53 -14.30
N PHE A 139 -22.70 6.25 -13.27
CA PHE A 139 -23.73 5.21 -13.32
C PHE A 139 -24.81 5.51 -14.37
N ASN A 140 -25.23 6.78 -14.49
CA ASN A 140 -26.19 7.21 -15.50
C ASN A 140 -25.72 6.97 -16.96
N LYS A 141 -24.40 6.86 -17.19
CA LYS A 141 -23.84 6.54 -18.51
C LYS A 141 -23.73 5.04 -18.79
N MET A 142 -23.67 4.20 -17.75
CA MET A 142 -23.62 2.74 -17.89
C MET A 142 -25.00 2.10 -18.07
N ILE A 143 -26.06 2.77 -17.63
CA ILE A 143 -27.45 2.36 -17.90
C ILE A 143 -27.81 2.77 -19.33
N THR A 144 -27.24 2.09 -20.32
CA THR A 144 -27.97 1.89 -21.58
C THR A 144 -29.19 1.04 -21.25
N PRO A 145 -30.42 1.43 -21.62
CA PRO A 145 -31.59 0.62 -21.36
C PRO A 145 -31.50 -0.65 -22.22
N GLN A 146 -30.85 -1.70 -21.72
CA GLN A 146 -31.24 -3.04 -22.10
C GLN A 146 -32.61 -3.24 -21.49
N VAL A 147 -33.63 -3.06 -22.33
CA VAL A 147 -35.02 -3.37 -22.04
C VAL A 147 -35.05 -4.79 -21.49
N ILE A 148 -35.15 -4.91 -20.17
CA ILE A 148 -35.60 -6.14 -19.53
C ILE A 148 -37.07 -6.23 -19.95
N LYS A 149 -37.29 -6.94 -21.06
CA LYS A 149 -38.63 -7.36 -21.44
C LYS A 149 -39.03 -8.41 -20.40
N PHE A 150 -40.00 -8.06 -19.56
CA PHE A 150 -40.77 -9.02 -18.80
C PHE A 150 -41.45 -10.02 -19.73
#